data_AF-A0A182SQK0-F1
#
_entry.id   AF-A0A182SQK0-F1
#
_cell.length_a   1.000
_cell.length_b   1.000
_cell.length_c   1.000
_cell.angle_alpha   90.00
_cell.angle_beta   90.00
_cell.angle_gamma   90.00
#
_symmetry.space_group_name_H-M   'P 1'
#
loop_
_entity.id
_entity.type
_entity.pdbx_description
1 polymer ?
#
loop_
_entity_poly.entity_id
_entity_poly.type
_entity_poly.pdbx_seq_one_letter_code
_entity_poly.pdbx_strand_id
1 'polypeptide(L)'
;YWAQTILEILILQKPTGDNEKPQITISEICEMTSIKKEDVISTLQILNLINYYKGQYIICINKETIEQHKKAMEKRKIRIDSKCLHWNPKDWSKRSKW
;
A
#
# COMPACT_ATOMS: atom_id res chain seq x y z
N TYR A 1 1.27 10.57 2.68
CA TYR A 1 0.35 9.50 3.17
C TYR A 1 0.62 8.20 2.40
N TRP A 2 0.48 8.20 1.06
CA TRP A 2 0.70 7.03 0.20
C TRP A 2 2.00 6.27 0.46
N ALA A 3 3.14 6.97 0.49
CA ALA A 3 4.44 6.34 0.78
C ALA A 3 4.44 5.49 2.06
N GLN A 4 3.81 6.00 3.13
CA GLN A 4 3.76 5.31 4.42
C GLN A 4 2.83 4.11 4.35
N THR A 5 1.63 4.26 3.80
CA THR A 5 0.66 3.16 3.66
C THR A 5 1.22 2.03 2.78
N ILE A 6 1.84 2.37 1.65
CA ILE A 6 2.43 1.39 0.74
C ILE A 6 3.61 0.67 1.41
N LEU A 7 4.51 1.40 2.08
CA LEU A 7 5.62 0.79 2.83
C LEU A 7 5.13 -0.11 3.96
N GLU A 8 4.08 0.29 4.67
CA GLU A 8 3.48 -0.51 5.75
C GLU A 8 2.96 -1.84 5.20
N ILE A 9 2.23 -1.84 4.08
CA ILE A 9 1.80 -3.08 3.41
C ILE A 9 2.99 -3.94 3.01
N LEU A 10 4.01 -3.36 2.39
CA LEU A 10 5.17 -4.11 1.91
C LEU A 10 6.00 -4.73 3.05
N ILE A 11 6.09 -4.06 4.21
CA ILE A 11 6.78 -4.57 5.41
C ILE A 11 5.97 -5.67 6.10
N LEU A 12 4.64 -5.58 6.07
CA LEU A 12 3.75 -6.58 6.64
C LEU A 12 3.67 -7.87 5.81
N GLN A 13 4.10 -7.83 4.54
CA GLN A 13 4.13 -9.02 3.70
C GLN A 13 5.08 -10.07 4.26
N LYS A 14 4.53 -11.24 4.56
CA LYS A 14 5.29 -12.40 5.02
C LYS A 14 5.90 -13.12 3.82
N PRO A 15 7.09 -13.72 3.97
CA PRO A 15 7.62 -14.62 2.95
C PRO A 15 6.66 -15.80 2.75
N THR A 16 6.43 -16.17 1.48
CA THR A 16 5.47 -17.21 1.09
C THR A 16 5.95 -18.63 1.43
N GLY A 17 7.21 -18.79 1.84
CA GLY A 17 7.81 -20.05 2.34
C GLY A 17 9.10 -19.80 3.12
N ASP A 18 9.65 -20.86 3.73
CA ASP A 18 10.80 -20.85 4.65
C ASP A 18 12.10 -20.20 4.10
N ASN A 19 12.16 -19.87 2.80
CA ASN A 19 13.31 -19.22 2.18
C ASN A 19 12.98 -18.35 0.95
N GLU A 20 11.70 -18.02 0.72
CA GLU A 20 11.30 -17.24 -0.45
C GLU A 20 11.17 -15.76 -0.15
N LYS A 21 11.57 -14.92 -1.11
CA LYS A 21 11.37 -13.46 -1.00
C LYS A 21 9.87 -13.17 -1.06
N PRO A 22 9.34 -12.25 -0.23
CA PRO A 22 7.94 -11.86 -0.31
C PRO A 22 7.64 -11.34 -1.71
N GLN A 23 6.63 -11.91 -2.35
CA GLN A 23 6.13 -11.47 -3.65
C GLN A 23 4.79 -10.77 -3.44
N ILE A 24 4.66 -9.58 -4.01
CA ILE A 24 3.43 -8.82 -4.01
C ILE A 24 3.31 -8.06 -5.32
N THR A 25 2.13 -8.11 -5.91
CA THR A 25 1.81 -7.43 -7.15
C THR A 25 1.28 -6.03 -6.87
N ILE A 26 1.41 -5.12 -7.86
CA ILE A 26 0.81 -3.78 -7.76
C ILE A 26 -0.70 -3.86 -7.59
N SER A 27 -1.36 -4.87 -8.17
CA SER A 27 -2.81 -5.05 -8.04
C SER A 27 -3.22 -5.33 -6.60
N GLU A 28 -2.49 -6.19 -5.89
CA GLU A 28 -2.73 -6.47 -4.47
C GLU A 28 -2.53 -5.23 -3.60
N ILE A 29 -1.51 -4.41 -3.89
CA ILE A 29 -1.31 -3.14 -3.19
C ILE A 29 -2.51 -2.21 -3.41
N CYS A 30 -3.03 -2.14 -4.64
CA CYS A 30 -4.20 -1.31 -4.95
C CYS A 30 -5.45 -1.80 -4.20
N GLU A 31 -5.66 -3.12 -4.12
CA GLU A 31 -6.80 -3.71 -3.43
C GLU A 31 -6.74 -3.48 -1.91
N MET A 32 -5.58 -3.66 -1.30
CA MET A 32 -5.39 -3.47 0.15
C MET A 32 -5.48 -2.00 0.58
N THR A 33 -5.05 -1.07 -0.28
CA THR A 33 -4.93 0.35 0.08
C THR A 33 -6.02 1.23 -0.52
N SER A 34 -6.78 0.72 -1.50
CA SER A 34 -7.69 1.48 -2.36
C SER A 34 -7.03 2.67 -3.09
N ILE A 35 -5.71 2.66 -3.25
CA ILE A 35 -4.96 3.66 -4.01
C ILE A 35 -4.96 3.25 -5.49
N LYS A 36 -5.06 4.22 -6.40
CA LYS A 36 -5.00 3.94 -7.84
C LYS A 36 -3.62 3.38 -8.23
N LYS A 37 -3.60 2.52 -9.25
CA LYS A 37 -2.39 1.90 -9.78
C LYS A 37 -1.31 2.92 -10.16
N GLU A 38 -1.71 4.02 -10.80
CA GLU A 38 -0.81 5.11 -11.22
C GLU A 38 -0.13 5.78 -10.03
N ASP A 39 -0.90 6.05 -8.96
CA ASP A 39 -0.40 6.66 -7.73
C ASP A 39 0.54 5.72 -6.97
N VAL A 40 0.24 4.41 -6.96
CA VAL A 40 1.14 3.39 -6.38
C VAL A 40 2.47 3.37 -7.12
N ILE A 41 2.44 3.30 -8.46
CA ILE A 41 3.67 3.29 -9.28
C ILE A 41 4.46 4.58 -9.07
N SER A 42 3.81 5.74 -9.18
CA SER A 42 4.45 7.05 -9.03
C SER A 42 5.08 7.20 -7.65
N THR A 43 4.39 6.76 -6.59
CA THR A 43 4.93 6.80 -5.23
C THR A 43 6.15 5.90 -5.09
N LEU A 44 6.10 4.67 -5.60
CA LEU A 44 7.23 3.75 -5.52
C LEU A 44 8.43 4.23 -6.34
N GLN A 45 8.20 4.91 -7.46
CA GLN A 45 9.24 5.55 -8.28
C GLN A 45 9.91 6.70 -7.53
N ILE A 46 9.14 7.59 -6.89
CA ILE A 46 9.67 8.69 -6.08
C ILE A 46 10.56 8.17 -4.94
N LEU A 47 10.23 6.99 -4.39
CA LEU A 47 11.00 6.36 -3.33
C LEU A 47 12.20 5.53 -3.85
N ASN A 48 12.38 5.41 -5.17
CA ASN A 48 13.36 4.52 -5.80
C ASN A 48 13.23 3.04 -5.36
N LEU A 49 12.01 2.59 -5.10
CA LEU A 49 11.72 1.23 -4.63
C LEU A 49 11.18 0.30 -5.71
N ILE A 50 11.05 0.79 -6.94
CA ILE A 50 10.50 0.02 -8.06
C ILE A 50 11.40 0.14 -9.28
N ASN A 51 11.67 -1.00 -9.90
CA ASN A 51 12.39 -1.11 -11.16
C ASN A 51 11.52 -1.83 -12.18
N TYR A 52 11.58 -1.39 -13.43
CA TYR A 52 10.89 -2.08 -14.53
C TYR A 52 11.89 -2.94 -15.29
N TYR A 53 11.67 -4.25 -15.31
CA TYR A 53 12.57 -5.22 -15.94
C TYR A 53 11.76 -6.27 -16.71
N LYS A 54 12.08 -6.46 -18.00
CA LYS A 54 11.45 -7.45 -18.90
C LYS A 54 9.91 -7.46 -18.88
N GLY A 55 9.27 -6.29 -18.84
CA GLY A 55 7.81 -6.20 -18.82
C GLY A 55 7.17 -6.30 -17.43
N GLN A 56 7.98 -6.46 -16.39
CA GLN A 56 7.51 -6.64 -15.01
C GLN A 56 8.07 -5.56 -14.09
N TYR A 57 7.27 -5.18 -13.11
CA TYR A 57 7.71 -4.31 -12.03
C TYR A 57 8.30 -5.16 -10.90
N ILE A 58 9.53 -4.86 -10.52
CA ILE A 58 10.25 -5.47 -9.40
C ILE A 58 10.33 -4.43 -8.30
N ILE A 59 9.78 -4.76 -7.14
CA ILE A 59 9.85 -3.92 -5.94
C ILE A 59 11.08 -4.32 -5.13
N CYS A 60 11.94 -3.35 -4.84
CA CYS A 60 13.15 -3.52 -4.03
C CYS A 60 13.06 -2.61 -2.82
N ILE A 61 13.11 -3.19 -1.61
CA ILE A 61 13.13 -2.42 -0.37
C ILE A 61 14.48 -2.56 0.29
N ASN A 62 15.08 -1.42 0.64
CA ASN A 62 16.32 -1.37 1.38
C ASN A 62 16.04 -1.30 2.88
N LYS A 63 16.95 -1.87 3.68
CA LYS A 63 16.86 -1.82 5.16
C LYS A 63 16.79 -0.38 5.69
N GLU A 64 17.45 0.55 5.03
CA GLU A 64 17.41 1.97 5.38
C GLU A 64 16.00 2.56 5.26
N THR A 65 15.29 2.26 4.17
CA THR A 65 13.91 2.73 3.96
C THR A 65 12.97 2.17 5.02
N ILE A 66 13.17 0.92 5.44
CA ILE A 66 12.39 0.31 6.53
C ILE A 66 12.62 1.07 7.85
N GLU A 67 13.87 1.38 8.15
CA GLU A 67 14.23 2.11 9.38
C GLU A 67 13.68 3.54 9.37
N GLN A 68 13.79 4.24 8.24
CA GLN A 68 13.18 5.57 8.06
C GLN A 68 11.66 5.53 8.23
N HIS A 69 11.01 4.49 7.69
CA HIS A 69 9.58 4.27 7.87
C HIS A 69 9.24 4.06 9.35
N LYS A 70 9.94 3.18 10.07
CA LYS A 70 9.72 2.95 11.51
C LYS A 70 9.79 4.25 12.32
N LYS A 71 10.81 5.07 12.10
CA LYS A 71 10.96 6.39 12.76
C LYS A 71 9.83 7.36 12.41
N ALA A 72 9.37 7.35 11.15
CA ALA A 72 8.24 8.17 10.73
C ALA A 72 6.91 7.71 11.35
N MET A 73 6.73 6.41 11.50
CA MET A 73 5.54 5.78 12.10
C MET A 73 5.44 6.09 13.60
N GLU A 74 6.57 6.08 14.32
CA GLU A 74 6.62 6.41 15.75
C GLU A 74 6.13 7.85 16.06
N LYS A 75 6.37 8.78 15.13
CA LYS A 75 5.85 10.15 15.23
C LYS A 75 4.34 10.25 14.98
N ARG A 76 3.73 9.26 14.33
CA ARG A 76 2.29 9.24 14.00
C ARG A 76 1.51 8.46 15.05
N LYS A 77 1.14 9.15 16.12
CA LYS A 77 0.36 8.58 17.23
C LYS A 77 -1.11 8.33 16.91
N ILE A 78 -1.69 9.06 15.96
CA ILE A 78 -3.12 8.96 15.63
C ILE A 78 -3.30 8.09 14.38
N ARG A 79 -4.09 7.03 14.51
CA ARG A 79 -4.49 6.11 13.44
C ARG A 79 -6.00 6.01 13.39
N ILE A 80 -6.53 5.81 12.19
CA ILE A 80 -7.96 5.55 12.00
C ILE A 80 -8.20 4.08 12.28
N ASP A 81 -9.09 3.79 13.24
CA ASP A 81 -9.62 2.45 13.45
C ASP A 81 -10.86 2.25 12.57
N SER A 82 -10.78 1.31 11.63
CA SER A 82 -11.90 0.98 10.75
C SER A 82 -13.13 0.46 11.50
N LYS A 83 -12.96 -0.11 12.70
CA LYS A 83 -14.09 -0.61 13.51
C LYS A 83 -14.93 0.52 14.12
N CYS A 84 -14.32 1.68 14.30
CA CYS A 84 -14.99 2.88 14.82
C CYS A 84 -15.66 3.70 13.71
N LEU A 85 -15.50 3.31 12.44
CA LEU A 85 -16.09 3.99 11.30
C LEU A 85 -17.50 3.46 11.03
N HIS A 86 -18.51 4.15 11.56
CA HIS A 86 -19.91 3.87 11.26
C HIS A 86 -20.32 4.59 9.97
N TRP A 87 -20.00 4.00 8.82
CA TRP A 87 -20.33 4.55 7.51
C TRP A 87 -20.78 3.46 6.54
N ASN A 88 -21.84 3.73 5.78
CA ASN A 88 -22.32 2.86 4.71
C ASN A 88 -22.37 3.68 3.40
N PRO A 89 -21.87 3.13 2.28
CA PRO A 89 -21.93 3.81 1.00
C PRO A 89 -23.38 4.06 0.59
N LYS A 90 -23.67 5.30 0.18
CA LYS A 90 -25.01 5.66 -0.29
C LYS A 90 -25.22 5.11 -1.69
N ASP A 91 -26.21 4.26 -1.84
CA ASP A 91 -26.65 3.76 -3.13
C ASP A 91 -27.36 4.88 -3.91
N TRP A 92 -26.69 5.40 -4.94
CA TRP A 92 -27.23 6.46 -5.80
C TRP A 92 -28.11 5.93 -6.94
N SER A 93 -28.14 4.61 -7.16
CA SER A 93 -28.95 3.96 -8.21
C SER A 93 -30.45 3.94 -7.85
N LYS A 94 -30.79 4.02 -6.56
CA LYS A 94 -32.17 4.00 -6.05
C LYS A 94 -32.93 5.33 -6.19
N ARG A 95 -32.34 6.36 -6.83
CA ARG A 95 -33.00 7.67 -7.01
C ARG A 95 -33.99 7.74 -8.17
N SER A 96 -34.04 6.76 -9.06
CA SER A 96 -34.94 6.75 -10.21
C SER A 96 -36.23 5.98 -9.92
N LYS A 97 -37.04 6.44 -8.96
CA LYS A 97 -38.48 6.13 -8.89
C LYS A 97 -39.20 7.31 -8.21
N TRP A 98 -39.54 8.32 -9.03
CA TRP A 98 -40.64 9.25 -8.78
C TRP A 98 -41.57 9.14 -9.98
#